data_AF-A0A9P6YQG5-F1
#
_entry.id   AF-A0A9P6YQG5-F1
#
_cell.length_a   1.000
_cell.length_b   1.000
_cell.length_c   1.000
_cell.angle_alpha   90.00
_cell.angle_beta   90.00
_cell.angle_gamma   90.00
#
_symmetry.space_group_name_H-M   'P 1'
#
loop_
_entity.id
_entity.type
_entity.pdbx_description
1 polymer ?
#
loop_
_entity_poly.entity_id
_entity_poly.type
_entity_poly.pdbx_seq_one_letter_code
_entity_poly.pdbx_strand_id
1 'polypeptide(L)'
;MDDVGQRYTELLVNADQLETARALKPIDERSLAFGKTVMLFDGVPRDQLSTLGETRIPGLADLPLGTLRWLLKREYWENRGGFLYAPLIAGLISLVMSSIGIAFGLFALNRAARSGGLHVDGESVNVNGLDLALLTRNINGKDLADLGNGLDLTLVLSSAWPFLVLAFVVFFYCLGALYDDRRDRSILFWKSLPLSDTQTVLSKVISALVVAPLIAVIAGIITMFGFMLVISLVALAHGGSPMTLIWGPASPLTLVAGHLAWIPVYALWALPTAGWLLLCSAWARTKPFLWAVMLPLFAGVIISTTKVMPLIGLTTGWFWQNIVGRLLLGAVPGMDLVYRVGVNNSHSDLKSIASLLGPGAQLQSLAMPELWIGAAVGAVFIFLAIRLRKRAGEI
;
A
#
# COMPACT_ATOMS: atom_id res chain seq x y z
N MET A 1 13.34 -24.16 -20.18
CA MET A 1 14.70 -24.26 -19.60
C MET A 1 15.76 -24.04 -20.67
N ASP A 2 15.50 -24.41 -21.93
CA ASP A 2 16.44 -24.26 -23.04
C ASP A 2 16.84 -22.79 -23.32
N ASP A 3 15.92 -21.85 -23.19
CA ASP A 3 16.17 -20.40 -23.38
C ASP A 3 17.09 -19.81 -22.30
N VAL A 4 17.07 -20.36 -21.08
CA VAL A 4 17.91 -19.90 -19.95
C VAL A 4 19.36 -20.33 -20.17
N GLY A 5 19.59 -21.55 -20.64
CA GLY A 5 20.93 -22.07 -20.92
C GLY A 5 21.61 -21.41 -22.14
N GLN A 6 20.85 -20.76 -23.02
CA GLN A 6 21.39 -19.98 -24.13
C GLN A 6 21.80 -18.56 -23.71
N ARG A 7 21.08 -17.97 -22.75
CA ARG A 7 21.28 -16.57 -22.34
C ARG A 7 22.18 -16.42 -21.12
N TYR A 8 22.06 -17.29 -20.13
CA TYR A 8 22.79 -17.18 -18.87
C TYR A 8 23.78 -18.33 -18.70
N THR A 9 25.01 -18.00 -18.34
CA THR A 9 26.05 -18.98 -18.02
C THR A 9 26.64 -18.66 -16.66
N GLU A 10 26.75 -19.68 -15.82
CA GLU A 10 27.40 -19.57 -14.53
C GLU A 10 28.79 -20.19 -14.61
N LEU A 11 29.80 -19.41 -14.22
CA LEU A 11 31.22 -19.74 -14.27
C LEU A 11 31.75 -19.91 -12.85
N LEU A 12 32.36 -21.06 -12.56
CA LEU A 12 33.17 -21.27 -11.37
C LEU A 12 34.63 -20.98 -11.72
N VAL A 13 35.13 -19.83 -11.26
CA VAL A 13 36.47 -19.32 -11.53
C VAL A 13 37.39 -19.45 -10.32
N ASN A 14 38.65 -19.80 -10.55
CA ASN A 14 39.68 -19.83 -9.52
C ASN A 14 40.29 -18.42 -9.30
N ALA A 15 41.01 -18.23 -8.19
CA ALA A 15 41.57 -16.92 -7.81
C ALA A 15 42.53 -16.29 -8.85
N ASP A 16 43.18 -17.11 -9.68
CA ASP A 16 44.13 -16.69 -10.72
C ASP A 16 43.47 -16.06 -11.95
N GLN A 17 42.24 -16.45 -12.28
CA GLN A 17 41.48 -15.93 -13.43
C GLN A 17 40.37 -14.93 -13.03
N LEU A 18 40.31 -14.58 -11.74
CA LEU A 18 39.22 -13.79 -11.15
C LEU A 18 39.09 -12.39 -11.80
N GLU A 19 40.20 -11.66 -11.93
CA GLU A 19 40.18 -10.31 -12.51
C GLU A 19 39.83 -10.33 -14.00
N THR A 20 40.30 -11.35 -14.72
CA THR A 20 39.93 -11.59 -16.14
C THR A 20 38.44 -11.85 -16.28
N ALA A 21 37.85 -12.66 -15.39
CA ALA A 21 36.42 -12.93 -15.39
C ALA A 21 35.59 -11.70 -14.96
N ARG A 22 36.06 -10.90 -14.00
CA ARG A 22 35.42 -9.62 -13.61
C ARG A 22 35.37 -8.61 -14.74
N ALA A 23 36.41 -8.57 -15.58
CA ALA A 23 36.45 -7.68 -16.75
C ALA A 23 35.32 -7.95 -17.75
N LEU A 24 34.78 -9.18 -17.77
CA LEU A 24 33.62 -9.57 -18.57
C LEU A 24 32.27 -9.12 -17.98
N LYS A 25 32.29 -8.35 -16.88
CA LYS A 25 31.12 -7.74 -16.22
C LYS A 25 30.04 -8.76 -15.84
N PRO A 26 30.32 -9.67 -14.89
CA PRO A 26 29.30 -10.60 -14.39
C PRO A 26 28.12 -9.84 -13.80
N ILE A 27 26.91 -10.39 -13.97
CA ILE A 27 25.67 -9.86 -13.40
C ILE A 27 25.55 -10.17 -11.90
N ASP A 28 26.22 -11.22 -11.43
CA ASP A 28 26.35 -11.55 -10.02
C ASP A 28 27.71 -12.22 -9.75
N GLU A 29 28.30 -11.97 -8.58
CA GLU A 29 29.58 -12.53 -8.16
C GLU A 29 29.49 -12.99 -6.70
N ARG A 30 29.83 -14.26 -6.45
CA ARG A 30 29.80 -14.87 -5.13
C ARG A 30 31.07 -15.66 -4.84
N SER A 31 31.82 -15.22 -3.85
CA SER A 31 32.96 -15.99 -3.33
C SER A 31 32.49 -17.25 -2.60
N LEU A 32 33.13 -18.38 -2.88
CA LEU A 32 32.96 -19.65 -2.19
C LEU A 32 34.15 -19.92 -1.27
N ALA A 33 34.04 -20.96 -0.44
CA ALA A 33 35.17 -21.48 0.32
C ALA A 33 36.31 -21.92 -0.64
N PHE A 34 37.53 -21.94 -0.12
CA PHE A 34 38.74 -22.38 -0.84
C PHE A 34 39.13 -21.52 -2.07
N GLY A 35 38.81 -20.23 -2.04
CA GLY A 35 39.32 -19.27 -3.04
C GLY A 35 38.68 -19.39 -4.43
N LYS A 36 37.60 -20.16 -4.57
CA LYS A 36 36.79 -20.20 -5.79
C LYS A 36 35.71 -19.12 -5.76
N THR A 37 35.35 -18.60 -6.92
CA THR A 37 34.27 -17.61 -7.06
C THR A 37 33.31 -18.09 -8.13
N VAL A 38 32.01 -17.98 -7.86
CA VAL A 38 30.95 -18.21 -8.82
C VAL A 38 30.53 -16.88 -9.41
N MET A 39 30.53 -16.77 -10.73
CA MET A 39 30.12 -15.59 -11.47
C MET A 39 29.01 -15.96 -12.44
N LEU A 40 27.93 -15.17 -12.45
CA LEU A 40 26.83 -15.33 -13.38
C LEU A 40 26.96 -14.29 -14.49
N PHE A 41 26.80 -14.70 -15.75
CA PHE A 41 26.89 -13.83 -16.93
C PHE A 41 25.58 -13.86 -17.74
N ASP A 42 25.21 -12.71 -18.30
CA ASP A 42 24.11 -12.56 -19.28
C ASP A 42 24.71 -12.27 -20.66
N GLY A 43 24.49 -13.16 -21.63
CA GLY A 43 24.88 -12.96 -23.02
C GLY A 43 26.36 -13.18 -23.35
N VAL A 44 27.21 -13.59 -22.39
CA VAL A 44 28.60 -13.97 -22.68
C VAL A 44 28.65 -15.42 -23.18
N PRO A 45 29.28 -15.70 -24.34
CA PRO A 45 29.35 -17.05 -24.90
C PRO A 45 29.97 -18.06 -23.92
N ARG A 46 29.32 -19.21 -23.77
CA ARG A 46 29.78 -20.28 -22.86
C ARG A 46 31.19 -20.76 -23.20
N ASP A 47 31.54 -20.80 -24.48
CA ASP A 47 32.86 -21.22 -24.94
C ASP A 47 33.97 -20.23 -24.53
N GLN A 48 33.64 -18.95 -24.36
CA GLN A 48 34.58 -17.97 -23.83
C GLN A 48 34.78 -18.17 -22.32
N LEU A 49 33.68 -18.40 -21.59
CA LEU A 49 33.73 -18.59 -20.13
C LEU A 49 34.38 -19.92 -19.73
N SER A 50 34.23 -20.97 -20.54
CA SER A 50 34.83 -22.29 -20.27
C SER A 50 36.37 -22.27 -20.30
N THR A 51 36.98 -21.25 -20.92
CA THR A 51 38.45 -21.04 -20.87
C THR A 51 38.95 -20.53 -19.53
N LEU A 52 38.06 -19.90 -18.74
CA LEU A 52 38.38 -19.29 -17.45
C LEU A 52 38.04 -20.21 -16.26
N GLY A 53 37.25 -21.27 -16.47
CA GLY A 53 36.80 -22.18 -15.42
C GLY A 53 35.64 -23.10 -15.82
N GLU A 54 35.01 -23.72 -14.82
CA GLU A 54 33.91 -24.66 -15.06
C GLU A 54 32.59 -23.91 -15.32
N THR A 55 31.89 -24.24 -16.41
CA THR A 55 30.62 -23.61 -16.77
C THR A 55 29.43 -24.53 -16.52
N ARG A 56 28.36 -23.99 -15.91
CA ARG A 56 27.09 -24.67 -15.70
C ARG A 56 25.91 -23.83 -16.18
N ILE A 57 24.81 -24.51 -16.50
CA ILE A 57 23.54 -23.86 -16.80
C ILE A 57 22.88 -23.50 -15.46
N PRO A 58 22.61 -22.21 -15.19
CA PRO A 58 21.98 -21.80 -13.94
C PRO A 58 20.52 -22.26 -13.88
N GLY A 59 20.06 -22.67 -12.70
CA GLY A 59 18.65 -22.89 -12.43
C GLY A 59 17.88 -21.58 -12.33
N LEU A 60 16.53 -21.63 -12.42
CA LEU A 60 15.70 -20.41 -12.29
C LEU A 60 15.92 -19.67 -10.96
N ALA A 61 16.28 -20.38 -9.89
CA ALA A 61 16.55 -19.80 -8.57
C ALA A 61 17.91 -19.10 -8.51
N ASP A 62 18.84 -19.46 -9.39
CA ASP A 62 20.17 -18.88 -9.51
C ASP A 62 20.15 -17.56 -10.29
N LEU A 63 19.02 -17.22 -10.94
CA LEU A 63 18.81 -15.96 -11.65
C LEU A 63 18.26 -14.87 -10.71
N PRO A 64 18.72 -13.61 -10.80
CA PRO A 64 18.31 -12.52 -9.90
C PRO A 64 16.79 -12.30 -9.83
N LEU A 65 16.10 -12.44 -10.98
CA LEU A 65 14.66 -12.25 -11.08
C LEU A 65 13.88 -13.42 -10.44
N GLY A 66 14.38 -14.64 -10.59
CA GLY A 66 13.80 -15.82 -9.96
C GLY A 66 13.99 -15.80 -8.46
N THR A 67 15.16 -15.37 -7.99
CA THR A 67 15.45 -15.15 -6.57
C THR A 67 14.48 -14.13 -5.95
N LEU A 68 14.28 -12.97 -6.59
CA LEU A 68 13.35 -11.95 -6.07
C LEU A 68 11.91 -12.45 -6.01
N ARG A 69 11.44 -13.17 -7.03
CA ARG A 69 10.10 -13.78 -7.04
C ARG A 69 9.91 -14.75 -5.86
N TRP A 70 10.92 -15.56 -5.55
CA TRP A 70 10.88 -16.47 -4.41
C TRP A 70 10.88 -15.73 -3.07
N LEU A 71 11.67 -14.66 -2.93
CA LEU A 71 11.66 -13.81 -1.74
C LEU A 71 10.28 -13.18 -1.52
N LEU A 72 9.66 -12.62 -2.57
CA LEU A 72 8.31 -12.06 -2.48
C LEU A 72 7.28 -13.12 -2.10
N LYS A 73 7.37 -14.31 -2.69
CA LYS A 73 6.49 -15.43 -2.33
C LYS A 73 6.67 -15.78 -0.84
N ARG A 74 7.91 -15.91 -0.37
CA ARG A 74 8.22 -16.17 1.04
C ARG A 74 7.62 -15.11 1.96
N GLU A 75 7.92 -13.83 1.71
CA GLU A 75 7.42 -12.70 2.52
C GLU A 75 5.89 -12.71 2.61
N TYR A 76 5.21 -13.00 1.50
CA TYR A 76 3.75 -13.14 1.49
C TYR A 76 3.26 -14.30 2.36
N TRP A 77 3.90 -15.47 2.28
CA TRP A 77 3.48 -16.64 3.06
C TRP A 77 3.73 -16.46 4.55
N GLU A 78 4.87 -15.88 4.93
CA GLU A 78 5.20 -15.57 6.33
C GLU A 78 4.23 -14.54 6.93
N ASN A 79 3.78 -13.58 6.12
CA ASN A 79 2.93 -12.47 6.57
C ASN A 79 1.47 -12.58 6.10
N ARG A 80 1.01 -13.78 5.72
CA ARG A 80 -0.32 -14.00 5.14
C ARG A 80 -1.45 -13.54 6.06
N GLY A 81 -1.26 -13.66 7.39
CA GLY A 81 -2.16 -13.12 8.41
C GLY A 81 -2.47 -11.64 8.20
N GLY A 82 -1.42 -10.82 8.16
CA GLY A 82 -1.55 -9.37 7.96
C GLY A 82 -1.92 -8.99 6.53
N PHE A 83 -1.27 -9.59 5.53
CA PHE A 83 -1.44 -9.17 4.14
C PHE A 83 -2.78 -9.59 3.52
N LEU A 84 -3.25 -10.80 3.79
CA LEU A 84 -4.47 -11.33 3.18
C LEU A 84 -5.65 -11.32 4.13
N TYR A 85 -5.53 -11.94 5.30
CA TYR A 85 -6.69 -12.18 6.15
C TYR A 85 -7.17 -10.89 6.82
N ALA A 86 -6.27 -10.05 7.32
CA ALA A 86 -6.64 -8.82 8.00
C ALA A 86 -7.52 -7.87 7.15
N PRO A 87 -7.16 -7.52 5.89
CA PRO A 87 -8.03 -6.66 5.08
C PRO A 87 -9.34 -7.36 4.67
N LEU A 88 -9.34 -8.67 4.42
CA LEU A 88 -10.58 -9.40 4.10
C LEU A 88 -11.54 -9.45 5.29
N ILE A 89 -11.04 -9.69 6.50
CA ILE A 89 -11.83 -9.68 7.74
C ILE A 89 -12.36 -8.26 7.99
N ALA A 90 -11.55 -7.22 7.79
CA ALA A 90 -11.99 -5.83 7.91
C ALA A 90 -13.14 -5.51 6.94
N GLY A 91 -13.02 -5.95 5.69
CA GLY A 91 -14.09 -5.84 4.70
C GLY A 91 -15.37 -6.57 5.13
N LEU A 92 -15.25 -7.80 5.62
CA LEU A 92 -16.40 -8.57 6.13
C LEU A 92 -17.06 -7.87 7.33
N ILE A 93 -16.28 -7.36 8.28
CA ILE A 93 -16.80 -6.61 9.42
C ILE A 93 -17.53 -5.36 8.95
N SER A 94 -16.97 -4.62 7.99
CA SER A 94 -17.62 -3.45 7.37
C SER A 94 -18.98 -3.82 6.80
N LEU A 95 -19.09 -4.92 6.05
CA LEU A 95 -20.35 -5.39 5.47
C LEU A 95 -21.37 -5.79 6.55
N VAL A 96 -20.92 -6.50 7.59
CA VAL A 96 -21.79 -6.92 8.69
C VAL A 96 -22.30 -5.70 9.46
N MET A 97 -21.42 -4.76 9.81
CA MET A 97 -21.79 -3.52 10.49
C MET A 97 -22.72 -2.66 9.66
N SER A 98 -22.45 -2.53 8.36
CA SER A 98 -23.31 -1.80 7.43
C SER A 98 -24.69 -2.44 7.33
N SER A 99 -24.75 -3.78 7.24
CA SER A 99 -26.03 -4.52 7.19
C SER A 99 -26.83 -4.36 8.48
N ILE A 100 -26.16 -4.44 9.64
CA ILE A 100 -26.79 -4.19 10.95
C ILE A 100 -27.29 -2.74 11.03
N GLY A 101 -26.48 -1.77 10.60
CA GLY A 101 -26.85 -0.36 10.58
C GLY A 101 -28.06 -0.08 9.70
N ILE A 102 -28.12 -0.69 8.50
CA ILE A 102 -29.27 -0.60 7.62
C ILE A 102 -30.50 -1.25 8.25
N ALA A 103 -30.37 -2.47 8.80
CA ALA A 103 -31.48 -3.15 9.46
C ALA A 103 -32.03 -2.35 10.65
N PHE A 104 -31.14 -1.77 11.46
CA PHE A 104 -31.51 -0.88 12.57
C PHE A 104 -32.19 0.40 12.08
N GLY A 105 -31.67 1.02 11.02
CA GLY A 105 -32.28 2.21 10.40
C GLY A 105 -33.69 1.94 9.88
N LEU A 106 -33.87 0.83 9.16
CA LEU A 106 -35.18 0.37 8.69
C LEU A 106 -36.13 0.06 9.86
N PHE A 107 -35.64 -0.59 10.91
CA PHE A 107 -36.42 -0.85 12.13
C PHE A 107 -36.88 0.44 12.81
N ALA A 108 -35.97 1.42 12.96
CA ALA A 108 -36.27 2.72 13.56
C ALA A 108 -37.30 3.49 12.73
N LEU A 109 -37.17 3.51 11.40
CA LEU A 109 -38.14 4.12 10.49
C LEU A 109 -39.52 3.46 10.59
N ASN A 110 -39.57 2.12 10.55
CA ASN A 110 -40.81 1.36 10.72
C ASN A 110 -41.46 1.62 12.08
N ARG A 111 -40.66 1.73 13.15
CA ARG A 111 -41.15 2.05 14.50
C ARG A 111 -41.75 3.44 14.56
N ALA A 112 -41.08 4.44 13.98
CA ALA A 112 -41.51 5.84 13.97
C ALA A 112 -42.80 6.02 13.14
N ALA A 113 -42.90 5.36 11.98
CA ALA A 113 -44.09 5.33 11.14
C ALA A 113 -45.31 4.77 11.91
N ARG A 114 -45.14 3.64 12.60
CA ARG A 114 -46.22 3.02 13.40
C ARG A 114 -46.67 3.85 14.59
N SER A 115 -45.78 4.65 15.18
CA SER A 115 -46.14 5.57 16.28
C SER A 115 -46.78 6.87 15.80
N GLY A 116 -47.02 7.06 14.50
CA GLY A 116 -47.53 8.33 13.95
C GLY A 116 -46.52 9.48 14.09
N GLY A 117 -45.23 9.18 14.26
CA GLY A 117 -44.19 10.18 14.50
C GLY A 117 -43.61 10.82 13.24
N LEU A 118 -43.90 10.27 12.06
CA LEU A 118 -43.44 10.80 10.78
C LEU A 118 -44.46 11.79 10.23
N HIS A 119 -44.21 13.08 10.48
CA HIS A 119 -44.93 14.20 9.86
C HIS A 119 -44.01 14.78 8.78
N VAL A 120 -44.41 14.65 7.52
CA VAL A 120 -43.79 15.37 6.40
C VAL A 120 -44.89 16.27 5.85
N ASP A 121 -44.71 17.59 5.93
CA ASP A 121 -45.67 18.62 5.48
C ASP A 121 -47.12 18.49 6.01
N GLY A 122 -47.28 18.02 7.25
CA GLY A 122 -48.58 18.01 7.93
C GLY A 122 -49.53 16.86 7.54
N GLU A 123 -49.11 15.95 6.66
CA GLU A 123 -49.82 14.70 6.39
C GLU A 123 -49.17 13.51 7.12
N SER A 124 -50.01 12.60 7.61
CA SER A 124 -49.57 11.32 8.19
C SER A 124 -49.06 10.41 7.09
N VAL A 125 -47.75 10.21 7.01
CA VAL A 125 -47.14 9.31 6.02
C VAL A 125 -47.54 7.86 6.34
N ASN A 126 -48.18 7.19 5.36
CA ASN A 126 -48.75 5.86 5.51
C ASN A 126 -47.70 4.79 5.91
N VAL A 127 -48.19 3.76 6.61
CA VAL A 127 -47.52 2.73 7.42
C VAL A 127 -46.53 1.82 6.65
N ASN A 128 -46.33 2.05 5.35
CA ASN A 128 -45.33 1.37 4.53
C ASN A 128 -44.05 2.17 4.28
N GLY A 129 -43.86 3.33 4.95
CA GLY A 129 -42.59 3.92 5.41
C GLY A 129 -41.48 4.30 4.41
N LEU A 130 -41.38 3.65 3.26
CA LEU A 130 -40.32 3.73 2.25
C LEU A 130 -40.89 3.21 0.92
N ASP A 131 -41.82 3.94 0.30
CA ASP A 131 -42.22 3.64 -1.07
C ASP A 131 -41.18 4.26 -2.03
N LEU A 132 -40.05 3.57 -2.22
CA LEU A 132 -39.00 4.02 -3.13
C LEU A 132 -39.48 4.10 -4.58
N ALA A 133 -40.60 3.45 -4.91
CA ALA A 133 -41.21 3.57 -6.24
C ALA A 133 -41.81 4.96 -6.46
N LEU A 134 -42.31 5.63 -5.41
CA LEU A 134 -42.76 7.04 -5.49
C LEU A 134 -41.59 8.01 -5.65
N LEU A 135 -40.47 7.76 -4.95
CA LEU A 135 -39.24 8.54 -5.15
C LEU A 135 -38.76 8.43 -6.60
N THR A 136 -38.81 7.24 -7.19
CA THR A 136 -38.32 6.97 -8.56
C THR A 136 -39.16 7.66 -9.65
N ARG A 137 -40.45 7.96 -9.42
CA ARG A 137 -41.35 8.51 -10.46
C ARG A 137 -41.07 9.97 -10.83
N ASN A 138 -40.48 10.77 -9.94
CA ASN A 138 -40.36 12.22 -10.10
C ASN A 138 -38.92 12.76 -9.92
N ILE A 139 -37.88 11.91 -10.01
CA ILE A 139 -36.49 12.36 -9.82
C ILE A 139 -36.05 13.24 -11.00
N ASN A 140 -35.67 14.49 -10.71
CA ASN A 140 -35.07 15.38 -11.70
C ASN A 140 -33.57 15.03 -11.91
N GLY A 141 -32.94 15.52 -12.98
CA GLY A 141 -31.54 15.18 -13.28
C GLY A 141 -30.53 15.62 -12.21
N LYS A 142 -30.81 16.69 -11.46
CA LYS A 142 -29.98 17.18 -10.36
C LYS A 142 -30.06 16.27 -9.14
N ASP A 143 -31.28 15.88 -8.74
CA ASP A 143 -31.51 14.99 -7.60
C ASP A 143 -30.87 13.62 -7.85
N LEU A 144 -30.87 13.15 -9.09
CA LEU A 144 -30.20 11.90 -9.47
C LEU A 144 -28.66 12.01 -9.37
N ALA A 145 -28.10 13.17 -9.72
CA ALA A 145 -26.67 13.45 -9.56
C ALA A 145 -26.28 13.57 -8.07
N ASP A 146 -27.11 14.23 -7.25
CA ASP A 146 -26.90 14.35 -5.80
C ASP A 146 -27.02 12.98 -5.11
N LEU A 147 -27.98 12.14 -5.53
CA LEU A 147 -28.07 10.74 -5.11
C LEU A 147 -26.82 9.94 -5.49
N GLY A 148 -26.35 10.07 -6.73
CA GLY A 148 -25.13 9.43 -7.21
C GLY A 148 -23.91 9.78 -6.38
N ASN A 149 -23.73 11.08 -6.06
CA ASN A 149 -22.66 11.55 -5.18
C ASN A 149 -22.76 10.96 -3.76
N GLY A 150 -23.97 10.89 -3.19
CA GLY A 150 -24.21 10.27 -1.89
C GLY A 150 -23.87 8.77 -1.90
N LEU A 151 -24.25 8.06 -2.95
CA LEU A 151 -23.91 6.65 -3.13
C LEU A 151 -22.41 6.45 -3.24
N ASP A 152 -21.73 7.24 -4.07
CA ASP A 152 -20.27 7.16 -4.22
C ASP A 152 -19.55 7.41 -2.90
N LEU A 153 -20.03 8.36 -2.09
CA LEU A 153 -19.50 8.56 -0.73
C LEU A 153 -19.69 7.32 0.13
N THR A 154 -20.89 6.72 0.16
CA THR A 154 -21.14 5.50 0.95
C THR A 154 -20.33 4.30 0.46
N LEU A 155 -20.12 4.17 -0.85
CA LEU A 155 -19.28 3.12 -1.45
C LEU A 155 -17.82 3.27 -1.02
N VAL A 156 -17.30 4.50 -0.98
CA VAL A 156 -15.95 4.80 -0.47
C VAL A 156 -15.84 4.51 1.01
N LEU A 157 -16.80 4.96 1.82
CA LEU A 157 -16.78 4.72 3.27
C LEU A 157 -16.87 3.23 3.62
N SER A 158 -17.73 2.48 2.91
CA SER A 158 -17.88 1.04 3.10
C SER A 158 -16.59 0.27 2.75
N SER A 159 -15.87 0.71 1.71
CA SER A 159 -14.62 0.08 1.25
C SER A 159 -13.36 0.59 1.95
N ALA A 160 -13.46 1.60 2.82
CA ALA A 160 -12.34 2.18 3.55
C ALA A 160 -11.67 1.22 4.56
N TRP A 161 -12.41 0.24 5.09
CA TRP A 161 -11.96 -0.62 6.19
C TRP A 161 -10.71 -1.47 5.87
N PRO A 162 -10.63 -2.19 4.73
CA PRO A 162 -9.41 -2.82 4.27
C PRO A 162 -8.19 -1.89 4.22
N PHE A 163 -8.38 -0.62 3.84
CA PHE A 163 -7.30 0.37 3.76
C PHE A 163 -6.87 0.88 5.14
N LEU A 164 -7.81 1.03 6.09
CA LEU A 164 -7.44 1.34 7.47
C LEU A 164 -6.55 0.26 8.06
N VAL A 165 -6.87 -1.01 7.83
CA VAL A 165 -6.02 -2.13 8.26
C VAL A 165 -4.69 -2.17 7.53
N LEU A 166 -4.67 -1.86 6.22
CA LEU A 166 -3.43 -1.75 5.44
C LEU A 166 -2.43 -0.80 6.10
N ALA A 167 -2.88 0.34 6.62
CA ALA A 167 -2.01 1.31 7.30
C ALA A 167 -1.23 0.66 8.46
N PHE A 168 -1.92 -0.09 9.32
CA PHE A 168 -1.30 -0.79 10.45
C PHE A 168 -0.41 -1.95 9.98
N VAL A 169 -0.89 -2.73 9.01
CA VAL A 169 -0.16 -3.87 8.46
C VAL A 169 1.18 -3.42 7.89
N VAL A 170 1.19 -2.39 7.04
CA VAL A 170 2.43 -1.87 6.42
C VAL A 170 3.35 -1.27 7.48
N PHE A 171 2.80 -0.49 8.42
CA PHE A 171 3.59 0.14 9.48
C PHE A 171 4.32 -0.90 10.34
N PHE A 172 3.59 -1.87 10.89
CA PHE A 172 4.18 -2.89 11.75
C PHE A 172 5.03 -3.91 10.98
N TYR A 173 4.66 -4.23 9.74
CA TYR A 173 5.49 -5.06 8.87
C TYR A 173 6.86 -4.42 8.64
N CYS A 174 6.92 -3.16 8.14
CA CYS A 174 8.20 -2.49 7.89
C CYS A 174 9.05 -2.34 9.16
N LEU A 175 8.41 -2.09 10.30
CA LEU A 175 9.09 -1.91 11.58
C LEU A 175 9.66 -3.23 12.15
N GLY A 176 8.97 -4.35 11.97
CA GLY A 176 9.41 -5.67 12.45
C GLY A 176 10.37 -6.37 11.49
N ALA A 177 10.24 -6.16 10.18
CA ALA A 177 10.79 -7.07 9.17
C ALA A 177 12.32 -7.26 9.18
N LEU A 178 13.12 -6.28 9.59
CA LEU A 178 14.60 -6.42 9.71
C LEU A 178 15.05 -6.58 11.17
N TYR A 179 14.19 -6.24 12.11
CA TYR A 179 14.43 -6.40 13.54
C TYR A 179 14.25 -7.86 13.95
N ASP A 180 13.14 -8.48 13.54
CA ASP A 180 12.81 -9.87 13.86
C ASP A 180 13.81 -10.84 13.22
N ASP A 181 14.27 -10.55 12.00
CA ASP A 181 15.40 -11.24 11.35
C ASP A 181 16.65 -11.35 12.25
N ARG A 182 16.96 -10.26 12.96
CA ARG A 182 18.13 -10.20 13.86
C ARG A 182 17.83 -10.79 15.23
N ARG A 183 16.64 -10.52 15.75
CA ARG A 183 16.17 -11.01 17.05
C ARG A 183 16.15 -12.54 17.09
N ASP A 184 15.64 -13.15 16.02
CA ASP A 184 15.48 -14.61 15.92
C ASP A 184 16.72 -15.28 15.30
N ARG A 185 17.79 -14.50 15.03
CA ARG A 185 19.05 -14.94 14.39
C ARG A 185 18.87 -15.59 13.01
N SER A 186 17.68 -15.50 12.41
CA SER A 186 17.42 -16.00 11.06
C SER A 186 18.26 -15.27 10.01
N ILE A 187 18.74 -14.05 10.31
CA ILE A 187 19.72 -13.33 9.49
C ILE A 187 20.96 -14.17 9.14
N LEU A 188 21.45 -15.03 10.05
CA LEU A 188 22.62 -15.88 9.79
C LEU A 188 22.32 -16.96 8.75
N PHE A 189 21.11 -17.53 8.80
CA PHE A 189 20.62 -18.46 7.79
C PHE A 189 20.43 -17.77 6.45
N TRP A 190 19.84 -16.57 6.42
CA TRP A 190 19.64 -15.84 5.17
C TRP A 190 20.96 -15.40 4.53
N LYS A 191 21.99 -15.13 5.33
CA LYS A 191 23.34 -14.83 4.85
C LYS A 191 24.10 -16.05 4.33
N SER A 192 23.75 -17.26 4.75
CA SER A 192 24.38 -18.48 4.21
C SER A 192 23.79 -18.91 2.87
N LEU A 193 22.58 -18.43 2.54
CA LEU A 193 21.96 -18.60 1.24
C LEU A 193 22.54 -17.63 0.20
N PRO A 194 22.45 -17.93 -1.12
CA PRO A 194 22.86 -17.05 -2.21
C PRO A 194 21.90 -15.85 -2.39
N LEU A 195 21.71 -15.05 -1.34
CA LEU A 195 20.80 -13.93 -1.32
C LEU A 195 21.56 -12.66 -0.93
N SER A 196 21.51 -11.63 -1.77
CA SER A 196 22.08 -10.35 -1.40
C SER A 196 21.22 -9.62 -0.35
N ASP A 197 21.86 -8.83 0.52
CA ASP A 197 21.15 -7.96 1.46
C ASP A 197 20.23 -6.97 0.74
N THR A 198 20.65 -6.48 -0.43
CA THR A 198 19.85 -5.60 -1.28
C THR A 198 18.56 -6.27 -1.72
N GLN A 199 18.62 -7.50 -2.25
CA GLN A 199 17.43 -8.25 -2.66
C GLN A 199 16.50 -8.52 -1.47
N THR A 200 17.05 -8.84 -0.31
CA THR A 200 16.26 -9.11 0.90
C THR A 200 15.53 -7.86 1.42
N VAL A 201 16.19 -6.70 1.42
CA VAL A 201 15.52 -5.45 1.82
C VAL A 201 14.52 -5.01 0.75
N LEU A 202 14.88 -5.11 -0.54
CA LEU A 202 14.00 -4.72 -1.63
C LEU A 202 12.75 -5.60 -1.72
N SER A 203 12.84 -6.91 -1.42
CA SER A 203 11.66 -7.77 -1.35
C SER A 203 10.69 -7.31 -0.26
N LYS A 204 11.20 -6.83 0.88
CA LYS A 204 10.38 -6.26 1.96
C LYS A 204 9.74 -4.93 1.54
N VAL A 205 10.50 -4.05 0.88
CA VAL A 205 9.97 -2.79 0.31
C VAL A 205 8.84 -3.06 -0.69
N ILE A 206 9.04 -3.96 -1.66
CA ILE A 206 8.02 -4.31 -2.66
C ILE A 206 6.80 -4.97 -2.01
N SER A 207 7.03 -5.82 -1.00
CA SER A 207 5.93 -6.47 -0.26
C SER A 207 5.04 -5.43 0.44
N ALA A 208 5.66 -4.44 1.11
CA ALA A 208 4.97 -3.37 1.81
C ALA A 208 4.28 -2.35 0.89
N LEU A 209 4.94 -1.98 -0.22
CA LEU A 209 4.51 -0.86 -1.07
C LEU A 209 3.71 -1.28 -2.30
N VAL A 210 3.72 -2.56 -2.67
CA VAL A 210 3.01 -3.07 -3.86
C VAL A 210 2.11 -4.25 -3.51
N VAL A 211 2.65 -5.30 -2.88
CA VAL A 211 1.88 -6.54 -2.64
C VAL A 211 0.75 -6.31 -1.64
N ALA A 212 1.04 -5.75 -0.47
CA ALA A 212 0.02 -5.49 0.55
C ALA A 212 -1.06 -4.50 0.06
N PRO A 213 -0.73 -3.36 -0.59
CA PRO A 213 -1.73 -2.45 -1.14
C PRO A 213 -2.57 -3.07 -2.24
N LEU A 214 -2.00 -3.89 -3.12
CA LEU A 214 -2.75 -4.59 -4.16
C LEU A 214 -3.82 -5.51 -3.55
N ILE A 215 -3.46 -6.27 -2.51
CA ILE A 215 -4.41 -7.15 -1.81
C ILE A 215 -5.50 -6.32 -1.12
N ALA A 216 -5.13 -5.23 -0.44
CA ALA A 216 -6.09 -4.34 0.20
C ALA A 216 -7.04 -3.67 -0.81
N VAL A 217 -6.55 -3.27 -2.00
CA VAL A 217 -7.39 -2.75 -3.10
C VAL A 217 -8.38 -3.81 -3.55
N ILE A 218 -7.95 -5.05 -3.77
CA ILE A 218 -8.85 -6.16 -4.15
C ILE A 218 -9.91 -6.39 -3.06
N ALA A 219 -9.50 -6.43 -1.78
CA ALA A 219 -10.43 -6.57 -0.66
C ALA A 219 -11.41 -5.39 -0.55
N GLY A 220 -10.93 -4.16 -0.78
CA GLY A 220 -11.73 -2.94 -0.83
C GLY A 220 -12.77 -2.98 -1.95
N ILE A 221 -12.39 -3.40 -3.16
CA ILE A 221 -13.30 -3.56 -4.30
C ILE A 221 -14.37 -4.62 -4.00
N ILE A 222 -13.97 -5.78 -3.45
CA ILE A 222 -14.93 -6.83 -3.05
C ILE A 222 -15.92 -6.30 -2.00
N THR A 223 -15.42 -5.55 -1.01
CA THR A 223 -16.25 -4.91 0.03
C THR A 223 -17.22 -3.89 -0.58
N MET A 224 -16.74 -3.06 -1.50
CA MET A 224 -17.54 -2.05 -2.19
C MET A 224 -18.72 -2.68 -2.95
N PHE A 225 -18.45 -3.70 -3.76
CA PHE A 225 -19.51 -4.42 -4.50
C PHE A 225 -20.40 -5.25 -3.59
N GLY A 226 -19.86 -5.82 -2.51
CA GLY A 226 -20.64 -6.50 -1.47
C GLY A 226 -21.63 -5.54 -0.80
N PHE A 227 -21.20 -4.33 -0.46
CA PHE A 227 -22.07 -3.31 0.13
C PHE A 227 -23.13 -2.87 -0.88
N MET A 228 -22.73 -2.63 -2.14
CA MET A 228 -23.64 -2.30 -3.23
C MET A 228 -24.73 -3.37 -3.46
N LEU A 229 -24.38 -4.65 -3.29
CA LEU A 229 -25.34 -5.75 -3.33
C LEU A 229 -26.30 -5.69 -2.14
N VAL A 230 -25.82 -5.44 -0.92
CA VAL A 230 -26.67 -5.29 0.28
C VAL A 230 -27.70 -4.19 0.08
N ILE A 231 -27.30 -2.99 -0.34
CA ILE A 231 -28.24 -1.89 -0.57
C ILE A 231 -29.18 -2.16 -1.77
N SER A 232 -28.75 -2.95 -2.76
CA SER A 232 -29.63 -3.41 -3.85
C SER A 232 -30.72 -4.36 -3.36
N LEU A 233 -30.40 -5.30 -2.48
CA LEU A 233 -31.39 -6.20 -1.87
C LEU A 233 -32.41 -5.41 -1.03
N VAL A 234 -31.94 -4.40 -0.30
CA VAL A 234 -32.81 -3.52 0.50
C VAL A 234 -33.75 -2.72 -0.41
N ALA A 235 -33.25 -2.15 -1.51
CA ALA A 235 -34.09 -1.45 -2.48
C ALA A 235 -35.19 -2.37 -3.06
N LEU A 236 -34.84 -3.60 -3.46
CA LEU A 236 -35.81 -4.58 -3.96
C LEU A 236 -36.85 -4.96 -2.90
N ALA A 237 -36.42 -5.17 -1.65
CA ALA A 237 -37.31 -5.52 -0.55
C ALA A 237 -38.34 -4.43 -0.22
N HIS A 238 -38.08 -3.18 -0.62
CA HIS A 238 -38.96 -2.03 -0.41
C HIS A 238 -39.52 -1.46 -1.73
N GLY A 239 -39.58 -2.28 -2.80
CA GLY A 239 -40.22 -1.93 -4.07
C GLY A 239 -39.46 -0.96 -4.98
N GLY A 240 -38.23 -0.59 -4.64
CA GLY A 240 -37.35 0.25 -5.47
C GLY A 240 -36.55 -0.58 -6.49
N SER A 241 -36.32 -0.03 -7.69
CA SER A 241 -35.44 -0.66 -8.68
C SER A 241 -33.96 -0.33 -8.41
N PRO A 242 -33.08 -1.32 -8.12
CA PRO A 242 -31.66 -1.06 -7.87
C PRO A 242 -30.94 -0.41 -9.04
N MET A 243 -31.38 -0.68 -10.27
CA MET A 243 -30.77 -0.09 -11.46
C MET A 243 -30.94 1.44 -11.47
N THR A 244 -32.12 1.96 -11.13
CA THR A 244 -32.38 3.41 -11.16
C THR A 244 -31.86 4.11 -9.91
N LEU A 245 -31.90 3.44 -8.76
CA LEU A 245 -31.59 4.06 -7.47
C LEU A 245 -30.13 3.88 -7.05
N ILE A 246 -29.40 2.92 -7.63
CA ILE A 246 -28.07 2.54 -7.16
C ILE A 246 -27.09 2.41 -8.32
N TRP A 247 -27.31 1.46 -9.23
CA TRP A 247 -26.32 1.13 -10.27
C TRP A 247 -26.19 2.18 -11.37
N GLY A 248 -27.28 2.84 -11.71
CA GLY A 248 -27.30 3.93 -12.70
C GLY A 248 -26.62 5.21 -12.19
N PRO A 249 -27.00 5.76 -11.02
CA PRO A 249 -26.45 7.01 -10.53
C PRO A 249 -25.06 6.87 -9.87
N ALA A 250 -24.73 5.71 -9.28
CA ALA A 250 -23.39 5.49 -8.72
C ALA A 250 -22.33 5.30 -9.81
N SER A 251 -21.06 5.55 -9.47
CA SER A 251 -19.92 5.43 -10.37
C SER A 251 -18.89 4.37 -9.92
N PRO A 252 -19.31 3.12 -9.63
CA PRO A 252 -18.43 2.11 -9.03
C PRO A 252 -17.20 1.79 -9.91
N LEU A 253 -17.34 1.81 -11.24
CA LEU A 253 -16.22 1.54 -12.15
C LEU A 253 -15.17 2.67 -12.13
N THR A 254 -15.60 3.93 -11.99
CA THR A 254 -14.70 5.07 -11.83
C THR A 254 -13.91 4.95 -10.53
N LEU A 255 -14.58 4.55 -9.45
CA LEU A 255 -13.94 4.30 -8.15
C LEU A 255 -12.97 3.12 -8.24
N VAL A 256 -13.32 2.01 -8.89
CA VAL A 256 -12.39 0.87 -9.11
C VAL A 256 -11.15 1.32 -9.86
N ALA A 257 -11.33 2.05 -10.98
CA ALA A 257 -10.21 2.59 -11.75
C ALA A 257 -9.34 3.53 -10.91
N GLY A 258 -9.97 4.34 -10.05
CA GLY A 258 -9.31 5.18 -9.05
C GLY A 258 -8.42 4.40 -8.10
N HIS A 259 -8.95 3.35 -7.45
CA HIS A 259 -8.19 2.52 -6.51
C HIS A 259 -6.99 1.83 -7.17
N LEU A 260 -7.14 1.38 -8.42
CA LEU A 260 -6.04 0.77 -9.18
C LEU A 260 -4.97 1.81 -9.58
N ALA A 261 -5.40 2.98 -10.06
CA ALA A 261 -4.50 4.07 -10.45
C ALA A 261 -3.72 4.65 -9.26
N TRP A 262 -4.24 4.52 -8.05
CA TRP A 262 -3.61 5.00 -6.82
C TRP A 262 -2.41 4.15 -6.35
N ILE A 263 -2.30 2.88 -6.75
CA ILE A 263 -1.19 1.99 -6.32
C ILE A 263 0.22 2.58 -6.58
N PRO A 264 0.58 3.04 -7.79
CA PRO A 264 1.90 3.64 -8.02
C PRO A 264 2.11 4.92 -7.22
N VAL A 265 1.05 5.72 -7.01
CA VAL A 265 1.08 6.93 -6.19
C VAL A 265 1.37 6.57 -4.74
N TYR A 266 0.66 5.58 -4.19
CA TYR A 266 0.89 5.07 -2.84
C TYR A 266 2.32 4.57 -2.67
N ALA A 267 2.84 3.79 -3.62
CA ALA A 267 4.19 3.23 -3.52
C ALA A 267 5.25 4.33 -3.39
N LEU A 268 5.14 5.41 -4.16
CA LEU A 268 6.05 6.54 -4.08
C LEU A 268 5.79 7.40 -2.83
N TRP A 269 4.52 7.60 -2.49
CA TRP A 269 4.12 8.45 -1.37
C TRP A 269 4.49 7.84 -0.01
N ALA A 270 4.31 6.53 0.16
CA ALA A 270 4.62 5.82 1.40
C ALA A 270 6.10 5.47 1.55
N LEU A 271 6.90 5.66 0.49
CA LEU A 271 8.33 5.32 0.44
C LEU A 271 9.16 5.94 1.58
N PRO A 272 9.04 7.25 1.93
CA PRO A 272 9.75 7.80 3.08
C PRO A 272 9.35 7.17 4.42
N THR A 273 8.06 6.84 4.63
CA THR A 273 7.62 6.11 5.83
C THR A 273 8.19 4.70 5.87
N ALA A 274 8.02 3.92 4.79
CA ALA A 274 8.52 2.55 4.71
C ALA A 274 10.05 2.49 4.87
N GLY A 275 10.78 3.40 4.22
CA GLY A 275 12.22 3.53 4.34
C GLY A 275 12.65 3.87 5.77
N TRP A 276 11.99 4.85 6.41
CA TRP A 276 12.25 5.23 7.81
C TRP A 276 12.02 4.08 8.78
N LEU A 277 10.91 3.35 8.64
CA LEU A 277 10.57 2.21 9.49
C LEU A 277 11.55 1.06 9.29
N LEU A 278 11.93 0.73 8.05
CA LEU A 278 12.95 -0.28 7.77
C LEU A 278 14.33 0.14 8.30
N LEU A 279 14.69 1.41 8.21
CA LEU A 279 15.92 1.94 8.79
C LEU A 279 15.93 1.77 10.31
N CYS A 280 14.84 2.14 10.99
CA CYS A 280 14.70 1.92 12.43
C CYS A 280 14.72 0.42 12.79
N SER A 281 14.07 -0.41 11.96
CA SER A 281 14.06 -1.87 12.09
C SER A 281 15.47 -2.48 11.99
N ALA A 282 16.31 -1.94 11.09
CA ALA A 282 17.70 -2.36 10.91
C ALA A 282 18.66 -1.78 11.97
N TRP A 283 18.38 -0.60 12.50
CA TRP A 283 19.26 0.12 13.41
C TRP A 283 19.04 -0.23 14.88
N ALA A 284 17.78 -0.23 15.35
CA ALA A 284 17.47 -0.31 16.76
C ALA A 284 17.88 -1.67 17.36
N ARG A 285 18.52 -1.67 18.54
CA ARG A 285 18.89 -2.90 19.25
C ARG A 285 17.71 -3.49 20.03
N THR A 286 16.87 -2.63 20.59
CA THR A 286 15.66 -3.00 21.32
C THR A 286 14.54 -2.03 20.98
N LYS A 287 13.30 -2.54 20.95
CA LYS A 287 12.06 -1.76 20.81
C LYS A 287 12.10 -0.74 19.63
N PRO A 288 12.22 -1.19 18.37
CA PRO A 288 12.26 -0.29 17.20
C PRO A 288 11.13 0.74 17.15
N PHE A 289 9.93 0.35 17.61
CA PHE A 289 8.76 1.22 17.69
C PHE A 289 9.04 2.54 18.41
N LEU A 290 9.68 2.49 19.58
CA LEU A 290 9.95 3.68 20.37
C LEU A 290 10.87 4.64 19.60
N TRP A 291 11.91 4.13 18.96
CA TRP A 291 12.82 4.97 18.17
C TRP A 291 12.14 5.56 16.93
N ALA A 292 11.37 4.74 16.21
CA ALA A 292 10.68 5.17 15.00
C ALA A 292 9.67 6.28 15.25
N VAL A 293 8.96 6.23 16.39
CA VAL A 293 7.92 7.20 16.74
C VAL A 293 8.48 8.38 17.53
N MET A 294 9.28 8.13 18.58
CA MET A 294 9.72 9.20 19.47
C MET A 294 10.71 10.16 18.78
N LEU A 295 11.57 9.69 17.88
CA LEU A 295 12.58 10.55 17.27
C LEU A 295 11.95 11.66 16.40
N PRO A 296 11.01 11.37 15.47
CA PRO A 296 10.28 12.43 14.76
C PRO A 296 9.45 13.34 15.70
N LEU A 297 8.79 12.76 16.70
CA LEU A 297 7.96 13.54 17.63
C LEU A 297 8.79 14.51 18.48
N PHE A 298 9.89 14.05 19.08
CA PHE A 298 10.77 14.92 19.86
C PHE A 298 11.42 15.99 18.99
N ALA A 299 11.84 15.66 17.77
CA ALA A 299 12.30 16.66 16.81
C ALA A 299 11.24 17.74 16.55
N GLY A 300 9.98 17.32 16.36
CA GLY A 300 8.84 18.25 16.21
C GLY A 300 8.61 19.13 17.43
N VAL A 301 8.68 18.59 18.64
CA VAL A 301 8.54 19.35 19.89
C VAL A 301 9.67 20.36 20.07
N ILE A 302 10.92 19.96 19.82
CA ILE A 302 12.09 20.85 19.89
C ILE A 302 11.93 22.00 18.90
N ILE A 303 11.57 21.71 17.64
CA ILE A 303 11.38 22.74 16.62
C ILE A 303 10.22 23.68 16.96
N SER A 304 9.15 23.15 17.56
CA SER A 304 8.02 23.96 18.02
C SER A 304 8.40 24.91 19.15
N THR A 305 9.26 24.46 20.06
CA THR A 305 9.67 25.23 21.24
C THR A 305 10.74 26.28 20.91
N THR A 306 11.71 25.92 20.06
CA THR A 306 12.83 26.78 19.68
C THR A 306 12.46 27.89 18.70
N LYS A 307 11.31 27.79 18.03
CA LYS A 307 10.87 28.74 17.00
C LYS A 307 11.95 29.01 15.94
N VAL A 308 12.69 27.96 15.56
CA VAL A 308 13.75 28.05 14.55
C VAL A 308 13.18 28.16 13.13
N MET A 309 12.01 27.58 12.86
CA MET A 309 11.43 27.55 11.50
C MET A 309 11.18 28.94 10.89
N PRO A 310 10.63 29.93 11.64
CA PRO A 310 10.47 31.28 11.12
C PRO A 310 11.77 31.93 10.65
N LEU A 311 12.94 31.56 11.21
CA LEU A 311 14.23 32.13 10.81
C LEU A 311 14.62 31.77 9.38
N ILE A 312 14.08 30.67 8.84
CA ILE A 312 14.29 30.21 7.46
C ILE A 312 13.04 30.37 6.60
N GLY A 313 12.08 31.21 7.03
CA GLY A 313 10.86 31.53 6.27
C GLY A 313 9.82 30.40 6.23
N LEU A 314 9.93 29.39 7.10
CA LEU A 314 9.00 28.26 7.15
C LEU A 314 8.17 28.28 8.44
N THR A 315 7.00 27.63 8.40
CA THR A 315 6.15 27.50 9.59
C THR A 315 6.49 26.23 10.38
N THR A 316 6.22 26.25 11.68
CA THR A 316 6.29 25.03 12.50
C THR A 316 5.32 23.96 11.98
N GLY A 317 4.16 24.38 11.48
CA GLY A 317 3.18 23.48 10.84
C GLY A 317 3.75 22.75 9.63
N TRP A 318 4.57 23.44 8.82
CA TRP A 318 5.27 22.82 7.70
C TRP A 318 6.16 21.65 8.14
N PHE A 319 6.90 21.78 9.24
CA PHE A 319 7.74 20.71 9.77
C PHE A 319 6.91 19.51 10.25
N TRP A 320 5.85 19.77 11.01
CA TRP A 320 4.95 18.71 11.46
C TRP A 320 4.30 17.95 10.31
N GLN A 321 3.84 18.67 9.28
CA GLN A 321 3.23 18.04 8.12
C GLN A 321 4.28 17.27 7.30
N ASN A 322 5.30 17.98 6.78
CA ASN A 322 6.20 17.45 5.75
C ASN A 322 7.34 16.59 6.30
N ILE A 323 7.64 16.65 7.60
CA ILE A 323 8.66 15.80 8.23
C ILE A 323 7.98 14.77 9.13
N VAL A 324 7.33 15.19 10.21
CA VAL A 324 6.78 14.24 11.19
C VAL A 324 5.64 13.40 10.61
N GLY A 325 4.65 14.05 10.01
CA GLY A 325 3.51 13.42 9.37
C GLY A 325 3.94 12.56 8.18
N ARG A 326 4.90 13.04 7.38
CA ARG A 326 5.46 12.27 6.28
C ARG A 326 6.17 10.98 6.73
N LEU A 327 6.90 11.02 7.84
CA LEU A 327 7.62 9.85 8.36
C LEU A 327 6.70 8.84 9.07
N LEU A 328 5.66 9.31 9.76
CA LEU A 328 4.80 8.44 10.59
C LEU A 328 3.50 8.01 9.90
N LEU A 329 2.95 8.86 9.03
CA LEU A 329 1.62 8.67 8.45
C LEU A 329 1.63 8.53 6.93
N GLY A 330 2.78 8.63 6.25
CA GLY A 330 2.86 8.52 4.79
C GLY A 330 2.39 7.17 4.22
N ALA A 331 2.43 6.10 5.02
CA ALA A 331 1.88 4.78 4.68
C ALA A 331 0.36 4.63 4.96
N VAL A 332 -0.29 5.64 5.54
CA VAL A 332 -1.76 5.63 5.69
C VAL A 332 -2.38 5.89 4.32
N PRO A 333 -3.28 5.03 3.83
CA PRO A 333 -3.92 5.22 2.52
C PRO A 333 -4.65 6.55 2.38
N GLY A 334 -4.53 7.19 1.21
CA GLY A 334 -5.18 8.47 0.91
C GLY A 334 -4.55 9.70 1.56
N MET A 335 -3.44 9.58 2.29
CA MET A 335 -2.80 10.75 2.91
C MET A 335 -2.28 11.77 1.90
N ASP A 336 -2.01 11.38 0.66
CA ASP A 336 -1.64 12.31 -0.41
C ASP A 336 -2.77 13.27 -0.79
N LEU A 337 -4.03 12.84 -0.64
CA LEU A 337 -5.20 13.68 -0.87
C LEU A 337 -5.23 14.89 0.08
N VAL A 338 -4.82 14.71 1.34
CA VAL A 338 -4.75 15.81 2.33
C VAL A 338 -3.79 16.91 1.86
N TYR A 339 -2.71 16.55 1.17
CA TYR A 339 -1.73 17.49 0.65
C TYR A 339 -2.19 18.14 -0.66
N ARG A 340 -2.88 17.39 -1.52
CA ARG A 340 -3.44 17.89 -2.78
C ARG A 340 -4.57 18.89 -2.58
N VAL A 341 -5.51 18.56 -1.69
CA VAL A 341 -6.69 19.40 -1.46
C VAL A 341 -6.30 20.64 -0.65
N GLY A 342 -5.31 20.51 0.25
CA GLY A 342 -4.86 21.59 1.12
C GLY A 342 -5.91 21.98 2.16
N VAL A 343 -5.48 22.33 3.38
CA VAL A 343 -6.40 22.72 4.46
C VAL A 343 -7.16 24.04 4.15
N ASN A 344 -6.65 24.86 3.23
CA ASN A 344 -7.13 26.23 2.99
C ASN A 344 -7.97 26.43 1.71
N ASN A 345 -8.21 25.42 0.89
CA ASN A 345 -9.04 25.56 -0.32
C ASN A 345 -10.53 25.34 0.01
N SER A 346 -11.11 26.23 0.79
CA SER A 346 -12.49 26.12 1.28
C SER A 346 -13.58 26.59 0.30
N HIS A 347 -13.29 26.79 -1.00
CA HIS A 347 -14.26 27.39 -1.93
C HIS A 347 -14.31 26.81 -3.35
N SER A 348 -13.67 25.68 -3.65
CA SER A 348 -13.96 25.00 -4.91
C SER A 348 -15.27 24.24 -4.77
N ASP A 349 -16.27 24.55 -5.62
CA ASP A 349 -17.45 23.71 -5.86
C ASP A 349 -17.07 22.25 -5.66
N LEU A 350 -17.66 21.59 -4.66
CA LEU A 350 -17.34 20.21 -4.32
C LEU A 350 -17.60 19.35 -5.56
N LYS A 351 -16.53 19.05 -6.30
CA LYS A 351 -16.59 18.12 -7.41
C LYS A 351 -17.10 16.78 -6.88
N SER A 352 -17.83 16.03 -7.69
CA SER A 352 -18.37 14.72 -7.32
C SER A 352 -17.31 13.82 -6.68
N ILE A 353 -17.69 12.96 -5.73
CA ILE A 353 -16.76 12.02 -5.08
C ILE A 353 -16.02 11.17 -6.11
N ALA A 354 -16.74 10.73 -7.14
CA ALA A 354 -16.21 10.05 -8.32
C ALA A 354 -15.04 10.78 -8.97
N SER A 355 -15.16 12.11 -9.12
CA SER A 355 -14.13 12.92 -9.77
C SER A 355 -12.91 13.15 -8.89
N LEU A 356 -13.08 13.18 -7.57
CA LEU A 356 -12.00 13.37 -6.60
C LEU A 356 -11.17 12.09 -6.44
N LEU A 357 -11.82 10.92 -6.48
CA LEU A 357 -11.19 9.62 -6.31
C LEU A 357 -10.96 8.87 -7.63
N GLY A 358 -11.41 9.43 -8.76
CA GLY A 358 -11.22 8.86 -10.08
C GLY A 358 -9.74 8.81 -10.49
N PRO A 359 -9.40 8.00 -11.51
CA PRO A 359 -8.02 7.69 -11.86
C PRO A 359 -7.18 8.93 -12.19
N GLY A 360 -7.75 9.88 -12.94
CA GLY A 360 -7.06 11.12 -13.28
C GLY A 360 -6.72 11.97 -12.06
N ALA A 361 -7.61 12.05 -11.07
CA ALA A 361 -7.37 12.79 -9.85
C ALA A 361 -6.32 12.10 -8.96
N GLN A 362 -6.36 10.78 -8.82
CA GLN A 362 -5.36 10.04 -8.05
C GLN A 362 -3.95 10.25 -8.59
N LEU A 363 -3.79 10.23 -9.92
CA LEU A 363 -2.49 10.41 -10.57
C LEU A 363 -1.94 11.85 -10.50
N GLN A 364 -2.76 12.85 -10.14
CA GLN A 364 -2.28 14.23 -9.97
C GLN A 364 -1.18 14.34 -8.91
N SER A 365 -1.14 13.41 -7.93
CA SER A 365 -0.08 13.37 -6.93
C SER A 365 1.31 13.22 -7.54
N LEU A 366 1.44 12.61 -8.72
CA LEU A 366 2.71 12.46 -9.44
C LEU A 366 3.27 13.78 -9.96
N ALA A 367 2.42 14.81 -10.11
CA ALA A 367 2.86 16.14 -10.51
C ALA A 367 3.42 16.96 -9.32
N MET A 368 3.25 16.48 -8.07
CA MET A 368 3.69 17.19 -6.88
C MET A 368 5.19 17.00 -6.63
N PRO A 369 5.99 18.07 -6.53
CA PRO A 369 7.41 17.97 -6.15
C PRO A 369 7.64 17.28 -4.80
N GLU A 370 6.73 17.47 -3.85
CA GLU A 370 6.78 16.90 -2.50
C GLU A 370 6.74 15.36 -2.52
N LEU A 371 6.05 14.77 -3.49
CA LEU A 371 6.02 13.32 -3.69
C LEU A 371 7.42 12.81 -4.03
N TRP A 372 8.09 13.44 -5.00
CA TRP A 372 9.40 13.03 -5.48
C TRP A 372 10.53 13.30 -4.48
N ILE A 373 10.48 14.45 -3.78
CA ILE A 373 11.41 14.75 -2.68
C ILE A 373 11.28 13.67 -1.59
N GLY A 374 10.03 13.34 -1.21
CA GLY A 374 9.77 12.26 -0.26
C GLY A 374 10.29 10.90 -0.73
N ALA A 375 10.08 10.55 -1.99
CA ALA A 375 10.56 9.31 -2.58
C ALA A 375 12.11 9.24 -2.58
N ALA A 376 12.80 10.33 -2.90
CA ALA A 376 14.25 10.40 -2.83
C ALA A 376 14.77 10.20 -1.39
N VAL A 377 14.15 10.84 -0.40
CA VAL A 377 14.48 10.66 1.02
C VAL A 377 14.24 9.22 1.46
N GLY A 378 13.12 8.61 1.05
CA GLY A 378 12.84 7.21 1.34
C GLY A 378 13.86 6.26 0.72
N ALA A 379 14.33 6.53 -0.50
CA ALA A 379 15.39 5.75 -1.14
C ALA A 379 16.71 5.83 -0.36
N VAL A 380 17.05 7.00 0.19
CA VAL A 380 18.22 7.16 1.08
C VAL A 380 18.05 6.31 2.34
N PHE A 381 16.88 6.31 2.98
CA PHE A 381 16.66 5.46 4.16
C PHE A 381 16.76 3.96 3.85
N ILE A 382 16.21 3.52 2.71
CA ILE A 382 16.33 2.13 2.25
C ILE A 382 17.80 1.77 2.02
N PHE A 383 18.56 2.64 1.36
CA PHE A 383 19.99 2.44 1.16
C PHE A 383 20.75 2.32 2.49
N LEU A 384 20.45 3.18 3.46
CA LEU A 384 21.04 3.11 4.80
C LEU A 384 20.65 1.80 5.52
N ALA A 385 19.41 1.34 5.40
CA ALA A 385 18.96 0.07 5.95
C ALA A 385 19.73 -1.12 5.36
N ILE A 386 19.96 -1.13 4.03
CA ILE A 386 20.79 -2.13 3.34
C ILE A 386 22.22 -2.12 3.89
N ARG A 387 22.83 -0.93 4.03
CA ARG A 387 24.19 -0.79 4.57
C ARG A 387 24.31 -1.28 6.01
N LEU A 388 23.32 -1.02 6.86
CA LEU A 388 23.29 -1.51 8.24
C LEU A 388 23.14 -3.03 8.30
N ARG A 389 22.26 -3.61 7.46
CA ARG A 389 22.08 -5.05 7.39
C ARG A 389 23.37 -5.77 6.98
N LYS A 390 24.09 -5.22 6.00
CA LYS A 390 25.37 -5.78 5.55
C LYS A 390 26.36 -5.92 6.71
N ARG A 391 26.51 -4.88 7.54
CA ARG A 391 27.41 -4.86 8.70
C ARG A 391 26.97 -5.77 9.85
N ALA A 392 25.68 -6.07 9.98
CA ALA A 392 25.14 -6.80 11.13
C ALA A 392 25.53 -8.30 11.21
N GLY A 393 26.24 -8.85 10.21
CA GLY A 393 26.74 -10.24 10.25
C GLY A 393 28.27 -10.35 10.26
N GLU A 394 28.98 -9.27 10.62
CA GLU A 394 30.43 -9.27 10.84
C GLU A 394 30.79 -9.51 12.32
N ILE A 395 29.85 -10.05 13.11
CA ILE A 395 30.01 -10.43 14.53
C ILE A 395 29.73 -11.92 14.63
#